data_AF-A0AAN9EWH3-F1
#
_entry.id   AF-A0AAN9EWH3-F1
#
_cell.length_a   1.000
_cell.length_b   1.000
_cell.length_c   1.000
_cell.angle_alpha   90.00
_cell.angle_beta   90.00
_cell.angle_gamma   90.00
#
_symmetry.space_group_name_H-M   'P 1'
#
loop_
_entity.id
_entity.type
_entity.pdbx_description
1 polymer ?
#
loop_
_entity_poly.entity_id
_entity_poly.type
_entity_poly.pdbx_seq_one_letter_code
_entity_poly.pdbx_strand_id
1 'polypeptide(L)'
;MKVVLFFGGEVRDIIGVRNSEEVSQLAKTETSNKQKKRKKKKQKQRETVVAVSFTSKASEGYSVFSESIQSFVLLGYPSSISHMGRLLLFLIILTLVAFSSFLSEVQSASFKLVNKCRHTIWPGLLSGATSPPLPTTGFPLRSGDSKTINIPKSWSGRLWARTLCGQDPDGKFSCVTADCGSGKVECAGGGAKPPATLAEFTLNGAEGLDFYDVSLVDGYNLPMLIITKGGTRGGCSATGCLVDLNGGCPADLRVARVNGTGGSVACRSACEAFGDPRYCCSEAYSTPDTCSPSVYSQFFKHACPRAYSYAYDDKTSTYTCASANYLIIFCPLPYTSQKLLGARKDGAQLPLVNKTMMYLSRQQSGGSSSTGLIQTQSIPVLLMVAFSLFCPL
;
A
#
# COMPACT_ATOMS: atom_id res chain seq x y z
N MET A 1 -40.37 47.59 40.24
CA MET A 1 -41.50 47.31 39.33
C MET A 1 -40.97 46.43 38.20
N LYS A 2 -41.43 45.17 38.10
CA LYS A 2 -41.01 44.21 37.07
C LYS A 2 -41.83 44.46 35.80
N VAL A 3 -41.15 44.58 34.65
CA VAL A 3 -41.79 44.52 33.33
C VAL A 3 -41.26 43.26 32.66
N VAL A 4 -42.16 42.38 32.23
CA VAL A 4 -41.87 41.11 31.54
C VAL A 4 -42.21 41.30 30.07
N LEU A 5 -41.28 40.99 29.15
CA LEU A 5 -41.53 40.96 27.71
C LEU A 5 -41.22 39.56 27.16
N PHE A 6 -42.14 39.02 26.36
CA PHE A 6 -42.06 37.69 25.76
C PHE A 6 -41.35 37.72 24.40
N PHE A 7 -40.39 36.82 24.21
CA PHE A 7 -39.87 36.45 22.88
C PHE A 7 -39.68 34.92 22.82
N GLY A 8 -40.39 34.25 21.90
CA GLY A 8 -39.95 32.96 21.36
C GLY A 8 -39.80 31.74 22.28
N GLY A 9 -40.56 31.63 23.39
CA GLY A 9 -40.75 30.35 24.08
C GLY A 9 -39.69 29.91 25.11
N GLU A 10 -38.69 30.74 25.46
CA GLU A 10 -37.77 30.47 26.57
C GLU A 10 -37.54 31.74 27.41
N VAL A 11 -37.51 31.58 28.74
CA VAL A 11 -37.36 32.66 29.73
C VAL A 11 -35.88 32.89 30.06
N ARG A 12 -35.39 34.13 29.96
CA ARG A 12 -34.11 34.54 30.57
C ARG A 12 -34.27 35.88 31.28
N ASP A 13 -33.83 35.94 32.54
CA ASP A 13 -33.80 37.14 33.37
C ASP A 13 -32.72 38.13 32.89
N ILE A 14 -33.06 39.41 32.80
CA ILE A 14 -32.11 40.51 32.64
C ILE A 14 -32.16 41.38 33.91
N ILE A 15 -30.99 41.60 34.51
CA ILE A 15 -30.79 42.44 35.69
C ILE A 15 -30.53 43.89 35.25
N GLY A 16 -31.39 44.80 35.73
CA GLY A 16 -31.04 46.18 36.10
C GLY A 16 -30.85 47.23 34.99
N VAL A 17 -31.85 48.09 34.78
CA VAL A 17 -31.70 49.39 34.12
C VAL A 17 -31.89 50.50 35.16
N ARG A 18 -30.96 51.46 35.21
CA ARG A 18 -31.02 52.68 36.02
C ARG A 18 -31.01 53.87 35.06
N ASN A 19 -32.04 54.71 35.17
CA ASN A 19 -32.24 56.04 34.55
C ASN A 19 -32.82 56.14 33.12
N SER A 20 -33.64 57.19 32.96
CA SER A 20 -34.62 57.44 31.90
C SER A 20 -34.09 58.27 30.72
N GLU A 21 -32.78 58.30 30.48
CA GLU A 21 -32.18 59.03 29.34
C GLU A 21 -31.67 58.12 28.21
N GLU A 22 -31.58 56.80 28.40
CA GLU A 22 -31.02 55.89 27.39
C GLU A 22 -32.07 55.33 26.38
N VAL A 23 -33.37 55.51 26.66
CA VAL A 23 -34.46 55.08 25.77
C VAL A 23 -34.64 56.01 24.55
N SER A 24 -34.09 57.24 24.61
CA SER A 24 -34.19 58.23 23.53
C SER A 24 -33.10 58.08 22.45
N GLN A 25 -32.03 57.30 22.71
CA GLN A 25 -30.96 57.06 21.73
C GLN A 25 -31.11 55.76 20.90
N LEU A 26 -31.92 54.79 21.34
CA LEU A 26 -32.19 53.59 20.53
C LEU A 26 -33.18 53.82 19.37
N ALA A 27 -34.00 54.87 19.41
CA ALA A 27 -34.97 55.18 18.35
C ALA A 27 -34.39 55.98 17.15
N LYS A 28 -33.17 56.53 17.25
CA LYS A 28 -32.56 57.35 16.17
C LYS A 28 -31.57 56.60 15.28
N THR A 29 -31.22 55.35 15.60
CA THR A 29 -30.26 54.56 14.81
C THR A 29 -30.93 53.64 13.78
N GLU A 30 -32.27 53.45 13.85
CA GLU A 30 -33.01 52.61 12.90
C GLU A 30 -33.46 53.32 11.61
N THR A 31 -33.54 54.65 11.58
CA THR A 31 -33.98 55.40 10.40
C THR A 31 -32.87 55.60 9.35
N SER A 32 -31.60 55.55 9.74
CA SER A 32 -30.46 55.66 8.80
C SER A 32 -30.17 54.34 8.06
N ASN A 33 -30.49 53.18 8.67
CA ASN A 33 -30.23 51.87 8.07
C ASN A 33 -31.28 51.42 7.02
N LYS A 34 -32.47 52.03 7.00
CA LYS A 34 -33.52 51.76 5.99
C LYS A 34 -33.27 52.46 4.64
N GLN A 35 -32.58 53.61 4.62
CA GLN A 35 -32.20 54.29 3.37
C GLN A 35 -30.96 53.68 2.69
N LYS A 36 -29.99 53.14 3.46
CA LYS A 36 -28.82 52.43 2.90
C LYS A 36 -29.19 51.08 2.26
N LYS A 37 -30.25 50.41 2.74
CA LYS A 37 -30.80 49.17 2.15
C LYS A 37 -31.59 49.38 0.84
N ARG A 38 -32.10 50.58 0.53
CA ARG A 38 -32.77 50.87 -0.76
C ARG A 38 -31.80 51.24 -1.89
N LYS A 39 -30.61 51.80 -1.60
CA LYS A 39 -29.60 52.09 -2.63
C LYS A 39 -28.73 50.88 -3.01
N LYS A 40 -28.44 49.94 -2.10
CA LYS A 40 -27.71 48.69 -2.44
C LYS A 40 -28.55 47.66 -3.23
N LYS A 41 -29.87 47.76 -3.22
CA LYS A 41 -30.77 46.86 -4.00
C LYS A 41 -30.92 47.27 -5.47
N LYS A 42 -30.59 48.52 -5.84
CA LYS A 42 -30.58 49.00 -7.23
C LYS A 42 -29.25 48.77 -7.98
N GLN A 43 -28.15 48.50 -7.27
CA GLN A 43 -26.84 48.24 -7.87
C GLN A 43 -26.49 46.74 -7.95
N LYS A 44 -27.33 45.86 -7.39
CA LYS A 44 -27.21 44.39 -7.47
C LYS A 44 -28.24 43.78 -8.46
N GLN A 45 -28.52 44.48 -9.54
CA GLN A 45 -29.33 44.02 -10.68
C GLN A 45 -28.61 44.15 -12.04
N ARG A 46 -27.31 44.48 -12.02
CA ARG A 46 -26.44 44.48 -13.21
C ARG A 46 -25.09 43.87 -12.84
N GLU A 47 -25.05 42.55 -12.71
CA GLU A 47 -23.84 41.73 -12.83
C GLU A 47 -24.27 40.26 -12.71
N THR A 48 -24.52 39.65 -13.87
CA THR A 48 -24.69 38.21 -13.98
C THR A 48 -23.29 37.62 -14.13
N VAL A 49 -22.63 37.33 -13.01
CA VAL A 49 -21.46 36.46 -12.98
C VAL A 49 -21.92 35.14 -12.36
N VAL A 50 -21.83 34.07 -13.15
CA VAL A 50 -22.15 32.71 -12.72
C VAL A 50 -21.07 32.28 -11.73
N ALA A 51 -21.41 32.28 -10.43
CA ALA A 51 -20.59 31.68 -9.39
C ALA A 51 -20.98 30.20 -9.22
N VAL A 52 -20.11 29.29 -9.64
CA VAL A 52 -20.23 27.86 -9.35
C VAL A 52 -19.67 27.61 -7.95
N SER A 53 -20.53 27.28 -6.99
CA SER A 53 -20.11 26.76 -5.67
C SER A 53 -20.06 25.24 -5.72
N PHE A 54 -18.89 24.66 -5.47
CA PHE A 54 -18.74 23.23 -5.21
C PHE A 54 -19.01 22.97 -3.72
N THR A 55 -20.05 22.19 -3.42
CA THR A 55 -20.19 21.54 -2.11
C THR A 55 -20.03 20.05 -2.33
N SER A 56 -18.96 19.48 -1.76
CA SER A 56 -18.74 18.03 -1.80
C SER A 56 -19.56 17.36 -0.72
N LYS A 57 -20.59 16.59 -1.11
CA LYS A 57 -21.09 15.49 -0.30
C LYS A 57 -20.70 14.19 -1.00
N ALA A 58 -19.91 13.39 -0.30
CA ALA A 58 -19.54 12.04 -0.70
C ALA A 58 -20.71 11.08 -0.48
N SER A 59 -20.67 9.96 -1.22
CA SER A 59 -21.51 8.74 -1.17
C SER A 59 -22.74 8.68 -2.08
N GLU A 60 -22.55 8.13 -3.28
CA GLU A 60 -23.28 6.98 -3.88
C GLU A 60 -23.09 6.99 -5.40
N GLY A 61 -22.58 5.88 -5.93
CA GLY A 61 -22.16 5.75 -7.32
C GLY A 61 -23.31 5.48 -8.28
N TYR A 62 -23.09 5.92 -9.53
CA TYR A 62 -23.61 5.36 -10.78
C TYR A 62 -25.13 5.16 -10.89
N SER A 63 -25.82 6.29 -11.15
CA SER A 63 -26.97 6.30 -12.07
C SER A 63 -27.18 7.65 -12.78
N VAL A 64 -26.52 8.74 -12.38
CA VAL A 64 -26.91 10.10 -12.84
C VAL A 64 -26.11 10.65 -14.04
N PHE A 65 -25.03 9.98 -14.46
CA PHE A 65 -24.15 10.52 -15.50
C PHE A 65 -24.58 10.28 -16.95
N SER A 66 -25.70 9.57 -17.18
CA SER A 66 -26.31 9.46 -18.51
C SER A 66 -27.55 10.35 -18.71
N GLU A 67 -28.17 10.87 -17.65
CA GLU A 67 -29.37 11.71 -17.79
C GLU A 67 -29.07 13.21 -17.82
N SER A 68 -27.89 13.64 -17.37
CA SER A 68 -27.56 15.08 -17.30
C SER A 68 -27.24 15.73 -18.65
N ILE A 69 -27.07 14.95 -19.73
CA ILE A 69 -26.90 15.50 -21.09
C ILE A 69 -28.26 15.73 -21.79
N GLN A 70 -29.34 15.12 -21.29
CA GLN A 70 -30.67 15.24 -21.93
C GLN A 70 -31.47 16.47 -21.46
N SER A 71 -31.11 17.13 -20.35
CA SER A 71 -31.92 18.22 -19.77
C SER A 71 -31.48 19.65 -20.11
N PHE A 72 -30.42 19.85 -20.91
CA PHE A 72 -29.96 21.21 -21.28
C PHE A 72 -30.59 21.79 -22.55
N VAL A 73 -31.54 21.09 -23.18
CA VAL A 73 -32.13 21.53 -24.46
C VAL A 73 -33.47 22.29 -24.31
N LEU A 74 -34.04 22.39 -23.10
CA LEU A 74 -35.40 22.94 -22.91
C LEU A 74 -35.50 24.14 -21.93
N LEU A 75 -34.53 25.05 -21.92
CA LEU A 75 -34.73 26.38 -21.34
C LEU A 75 -34.74 27.42 -22.48
N GLY A 76 -35.88 28.07 -22.64
CA GLY A 76 -36.19 28.97 -23.76
C GLY A 76 -35.07 29.96 -24.08
N TYR A 77 -34.58 29.89 -25.31
CA TYR A 77 -33.59 30.81 -25.86
C TYR A 77 -34.20 32.22 -25.98
N PRO A 78 -33.53 33.28 -25.52
CA PRO A 78 -33.91 34.65 -25.88
C PRO A 78 -33.73 34.83 -27.39
N SER A 79 -34.78 35.30 -28.06
CA SER A 79 -34.91 35.43 -29.52
C SER A 79 -34.01 36.51 -30.17
N SER A 80 -32.90 36.89 -29.53
CA SER A 80 -31.96 37.91 -30.06
C SER A 80 -30.50 37.58 -29.75
N ILE A 81 -30.08 36.34 -30.04
CA ILE A 81 -28.65 36.00 -30.13
C ILE A 81 -28.30 36.03 -31.62
N SER A 82 -27.41 36.95 -32.01
CA SER A 82 -26.92 37.05 -33.38
C SER A 82 -26.34 35.72 -33.86
N HIS A 83 -26.37 35.48 -35.18
CA HIS A 83 -25.81 34.25 -35.77
C HIS A 83 -24.34 34.01 -35.33
N MET A 84 -23.60 35.09 -35.09
CA MET A 84 -22.24 35.05 -34.53
C MET A 84 -22.19 34.59 -33.07
N GLY A 85 -23.17 34.96 -32.24
CA GLY A 85 -23.25 34.51 -30.84
C GLY A 85 -23.54 33.02 -30.70
N ARG A 86 -24.36 32.44 -31.61
CA ARG A 86 -24.61 30.99 -31.64
C ARG A 86 -23.37 30.20 -32.06
N LEU A 87 -22.64 30.70 -33.05
CA LEU A 87 -21.38 30.09 -33.51
C LEU A 87 -20.31 30.11 -32.42
N LEU A 88 -20.18 31.22 -31.69
CA LEU A 88 -19.24 31.36 -30.59
C LEU A 88 -19.56 30.41 -29.42
N LEU A 89 -20.83 30.27 -29.06
CA LEU A 89 -21.28 29.31 -28.05
C LEU A 89 -21.00 27.86 -28.46
N PHE A 90 -21.24 27.52 -29.73
CA PHE A 90 -20.94 26.19 -30.25
C PHE A 90 -19.43 25.88 -30.21
N LEU A 91 -18.59 26.86 -30.57
CA LEU A 91 -17.14 26.72 -30.48
C LEU A 91 -16.65 26.57 -29.03
N ILE A 92 -17.21 27.32 -28.07
CA ILE A 92 -16.87 27.20 -26.65
C ILE A 92 -17.27 25.82 -26.10
N ILE A 93 -18.45 25.31 -26.49
CA ILE A 93 -18.89 23.96 -26.08
C ILE A 93 -17.97 22.90 -26.70
N LEU A 94 -17.62 23.04 -27.98
CA LEU A 94 -16.71 22.10 -28.65
C LEU A 94 -15.32 22.11 -28.02
N THR A 95 -14.78 23.27 -27.62
CA THR A 95 -13.50 23.33 -26.91
C THR A 95 -13.58 22.77 -25.50
N LEU A 96 -14.69 22.98 -24.77
CA LEU A 96 -14.91 22.35 -23.45
C LEU A 96 -15.07 20.83 -23.53
N VAL A 97 -15.74 20.31 -24.56
CA VAL A 97 -15.86 18.86 -24.82
C VAL A 97 -14.51 18.26 -25.24
N ALA A 98 -13.76 18.96 -26.09
CA ALA A 98 -12.39 18.56 -26.43
C ALA A 98 -11.48 18.58 -25.20
N PHE A 99 -11.55 19.62 -24.36
CA PHE A 99 -10.74 19.76 -23.15
C PHE A 99 -11.08 18.73 -22.07
N SER A 100 -12.36 18.38 -21.89
CA SER A 100 -12.79 17.31 -20.98
C SER A 100 -12.34 15.93 -21.46
N SER A 101 -12.18 15.73 -22.77
CA SER A 101 -11.58 14.50 -23.33
C SER A 101 -10.08 14.36 -23.06
N PHE A 102 -9.39 15.44 -22.66
CA PHE A 102 -7.98 15.42 -22.23
C PHE A 102 -7.80 15.18 -20.73
N LEU A 103 -8.89 15.13 -19.93
CA LEU A 103 -8.80 14.72 -18.54
C LEU A 103 -8.58 13.21 -18.51
N SER A 104 -7.34 12.79 -18.27
CA SER A 104 -7.03 11.39 -18.01
C SER A 104 -7.83 10.92 -16.81
N GLU A 105 -8.78 10.00 -17.02
CA GLU A 105 -9.56 9.41 -15.95
C GLU A 105 -8.62 8.54 -15.09
N VAL A 106 -8.10 9.11 -14.00
CA VAL A 106 -7.30 8.36 -13.03
C VAL A 106 -8.25 7.42 -12.28
N GLN A 107 -8.22 6.14 -12.63
CA GLN A 107 -8.98 5.09 -11.94
C GLN A 107 -8.36 4.79 -10.58
N SER A 108 -9.19 4.58 -9.55
CA SER A 108 -8.71 4.07 -8.26
C SER A 108 -8.21 2.63 -8.41
N ALA A 109 -7.08 2.30 -7.80
CA ALA A 109 -6.60 0.93 -7.73
C ALA A 109 -7.32 0.13 -6.63
N SER A 110 -7.37 -1.18 -6.78
CA SER A 110 -7.78 -2.10 -5.73
C SER A 110 -6.67 -3.11 -5.43
N PHE A 111 -6.47 -3.39 -4.14
CA PHE A 111 -5.56 -4.41 -3.66
C PHE A 111 -6.36 -5.62 -3.21
N LYS A 112 -6.17 -6.76 -3.86
CA LYS A 112 -6.70 -8.05 -3.43
C LYS A 112 -5.62 -8.82 -2.69
N LEU A 113 -5.77 -8.93 -1.38
CA LEU A 113 -4.88 -9.68 -0.50
C LEU A 113 -5.38 -11.12 -0.39
N VAL A 114 -4.52 -12.11 -0.65
CA VAL A 114 -4.86 -13.53 -0.66
C VAL A 114 -3.92 -14.29 0.26
N ASN A 115 -4.48 -15.03 1.22
CA ASN A 115 -3.70 -15.92 2.07
C ASN A 115 -3.66 -17.33 1.47
N LYS A 116 -2.50 -17.76 0.96
CA LYS A 116 -2.23 -19.14 0.56
C LYS A 116 -1.37 -19.90 1.56
N CYS A 117 -1.05 -19.29 2.70
CA CYS A 117 -0.39 -19.96 3.82
C CYS A 117 -1.35 -20.99 4.43
N ARG A 118 -0.81 -22.03 5.07
CA ARG A 118 -1.61 -23.08 5.74
C ARG A 118 -2.14 -22.67 7.11
N HIS A 119 -1.96 -21.41 7.49
CA HIS A 119 -2.35 -20.85 8.78
C HIS A 119 -2.93 -19.44 8.56
N THR A 120 -3.67 -18.95 9.56
CA THR A 120 -4.15 -17.57 9.58
C THR A 120 -2.97 -16.61 9.65
N ILE A 121 -3.03 -15.57 8.84
CA ILE A 121 -2.11 -14.41 8.90
C ILE A 121 -2.91 -13.18 9.28
N TRP A 122 -2.21 -12.14 9.74
CA TRP A 122 -2.84 -10.86 10.06
C TRP A 122 -2.18 -9.76 9.25
N PRO A 123 -2.68 -9.44 8.04
CA PRO A 123 -2.15 -8.33 7.27
C PRO A 123 -2.15 -7.03 8.08
N GLY A 124 -1.09 -6.26 7.89
CA GLY A 124 -0.95 -4.89 8.38
C GLY A 124 -0.81 -3.95 7.19
N LEU A 125 -1.40 -2.76 7.29
CA LEU A 125 -1.37 -1.73 6.26
C LEU A 125 -1.00 -0.40 6.90
N LEU A 126 -0.05 0.29 6.28
CA LEU A 126 0.40 1.61 6.69
C LEU A 126 0.36 2.57 5.50
N SER A 127 -0.48 3.59 5.60
CA SER A 127 -0.40 4.77 4.72
C SER A 127 0.84 5.59 5.09
N GLY A 128 1.57 6.08 4.08
CA GLY A 128 2.63 7.07 4.28
C GLY A 128 2.08 8.39 4.85
N ALA A 129 2.96 9.22 5.41
CA ALA A 129 2.57 10.42 6.16
C ALA A 129 1.67 11.40 5.38
N THR A 130 1.83 11.46 4.06
CA THR A 130 1.06 12.35 3.16
C THR A 130 -0.11 11.65 2.47
N SER A 131 -0.31 10.35 2.71
CA SER A 131 -1.33 9.55 2.04
C SER A 131 -2.62 9.45 2.85
N PRO A 132 -3.80 9.40 2.19
CA PRO A 132 -5.05 9.23 2.91
C PRO A 132 -5.08 7.92 3.72
N PRO A 133 -5.78 7.89 4.87
CA PRO A 133 -5.94 6.67 5.63
C PRO A 133 -6.75 5.64 4.85
N LEU A 134 -6.40 4.37 5.03
CA LEU A 134 -7.17 3.25 4.51
C LEU A 134 -8.33 2.89 5.45
N PRO A 135 -9.39 2.21 4.98
CA PRO A 135 -10.52 1.80 5.81
C PRO A 135 -10.16 0.79 6.91
N THR A 136 -8.97 0.20 6.85
CA THR A 136 -8.41 -0.71 7.85
C THR A 136 -6.88 -0.65 7.79
N THR A 137 -6.24 -0.81 8.94
CA THR A 137 -4.79 -0.92 9.13
C THR A 137 -4.36 -2.32 9.56
N GLY A 138 -5.30 -3.22 9.86
CA GLY A 138 -5.02 -4.63 10.08
C GLY A 138 -6.25 -5.50 10.34
N PHE A 139 -6.20 -6.76 9.94
CA PHE A 139 -7.32 -7.71 10.05
C PHE A 139 -6.82 -9.17 10.03
N PRO A 140 -7.58 -10.15 10.54
CA PRO A 140 -7.28 -11.56 10.33
C PRO A 140 -7.62 -11.99 8.89
N LEU A 141 -6.80 -12.86 8.30
CA LEU A 141 -7.06 -13.46 7.00
C LEU A 141 -6.76 -14.97 7.09
N ARG A 142 -7.81 -15.82 7.07
CA ARG A 142 -7.66 -17.27 7.24
C ARG A 142 -7.03 -17.91 6.00
N SER A 143 -6.56 -19.14 6.15
CA SER A 143 -6.00 -19.90 5.03
C SER A 143 -7.04 -20.05 3.91
N GLY A 144 -6.66 -19.70 2.68
CA GLY A 144 -7.53 -19.76 1.50
C GLY A 144 -8.36 -18.50 1.26
N ASP A 145 -8.54 -17.65 2.27
CA ASP A 145 -9.36 -16.44 2.18
C ASP A 145 -8.68 -15.32 1.40
N SER A 146 -9.49 -14.37 0.94
CA SER A 146 -9.02 -13.13 0.34
C SER A 146 -9.85 -11.93 0.77
N LYS A 147 -9.24 -10.74 0.78
CA LYS A 147 -9.91 -9.47 1.04
C LYS A 147 -9.47 -8.43 0.02
N THR A 148 -10.43 -7.73 -0.56
CA THR A 148 -10.17 -6.60 -1.47
C THR A 148 -10.29 -5.29 -0.71
N ILE A 149 -9.35 -4.38 -0.95
CA ILE A 149 -9.31 -3.04 -0.36
C ILE A 149 -9.22 -2.04 -1.50
N ASN A 150 -10.09 -1.03 -1.48
CA ASN A 150 -10.03 0.08 -2.42
C ASN A 150 -8.96 1.06 -1.95
N ILE A 151 -8.06 1.44 -2.86
CA ILE A 151 -6.93 2.31 -2.56
C ILE A 151 -7.19 3.69 -3.16
N PRO A 152 -6.91 4.78 -2.43
CA PRO A 152 -6.98 6.14 -2.97
C PRO A 152 -6.11 6.29 -4.22
N LYS A 153 -6.51 7.20 -5.13
CA LYS A 153 -5.84 7.39 -6.43
C LYS A 153 -4.34 7.72 -6.31
N SER A 154 -3.99 8.54 -5.33
CA SER A 154 -2.61 8.87 -5.00
C SER A 154 -2.36 8.41 -3.58
N TRP A 155 -1.84 7.19 -3.46
CA TRP A 155 -1.54 6.54 -2.19
C TRP A 155 -0.14 5.97 -2.24
N SER A 156 0.64 6.26 -1.22
CA SER A 156 1.93 5.65 -0.97
C SER A 156 1.90 4.99 0.41
N GLY A 157 2.49 3.82 0.52
CA GLY A 157 2.50 3.07 1.76
C GLY A 157 2.98 1.64 1.59
N ARG A 158 2.81 0.86 2.65
CA ARG A 158 3.32 -0.50 2.72
C ARG A 158 2.34 -1.45 3.38
N LEU A 159 2.45 -2.71 2.99
CA LEU A 159 1.67 -3.82 3.50
C LEU A 159 2.61 -4.96 3.90
N TRP A 160 2.22 -5.69 4.93
CA TRP A 160 2.93 -6.89 5.39
C TRP A 160 1.92 -7.87 5.97
N ALA A 161 2.39 -9.04 6.38
CA ALA A 161 1.58 -10.00 7.11
C ALA A 161 2.27 -10.43 8.40
N ARG A 162 1.55 -10.30 9.51
CA ARG A 162 1.95 -10.83 10.82
C ARG A 162 1.63 -12.32 10.91
N THR A 163 2.46 -13.05 11.63
CA THR A 163 2.27 -14.49 11.88
C THR A 163 2.43 -14.83 13.35
N LEU A 164 1.92 -16.01 13.73
CA LEU A 164 1.99 -16.53 15.09
C LEU A 164 1.43 -15.52 16.11
N CYS A 165 0.27 -14.96 15.78
CA CYS A 165 -0.40 -13.98 16.62
C CYS A 165 -1.31 -14.65 17.65
N GLY A 166 -1.42 -14.02 18.81
CA GLY A 166 -2.30 -14.43 19.88
C GLY A 166 -2.77 -13.22 20.69
N GLN A 167 -3.79 -13.45 21.50
CA GLN A 167 -4.24 -12.51 22.51
C GLN A 167 -3.85 -13.08 23.88
N ASP A 168 -3.22 -12.25 24.71
CA ASP A 168 -2.90 -12.64 26.09
C ASP A 168 -4.16 -12.55 26.99
N PRO A 169 -4.10 -13.05 28.24
CA PRO A 169 -5.23 -13.00 29.16
C PRO A 169 -5.76 -11.58 29.45
N ASP A 170 -4.93 -10.55 29.27
CA ASP A 170 -5.31 -9.15 29.46
C ASP A 170 -5.96 -8.53 28.21
N GLY A 171 -6.15 -9.33 27.15
CA GLY A 171 -6.78 -8.91 25.91
C GLY A 171 -5.83 -8.21 24.94
N LYS A 172 -4.53 -8.16 25.21
CA LYS A 172 -3.55 -7.54 24.32
C LYS A 172 -3.17 -8.49 23.20
N PHE A 173 -3.34 -8.02 21.97
CA PHE A 173 -2.97 -8.75 20.77
C PHE A 173 -1.50 -8.51 20.44
N SER A 174 -0.75 -9.58 20.16
CA SER A 174 0.64 -9.51 19.74
C SER A 174 1.00 -10.66 18.80
N CYS A 175 2.05 -10.46 18.00
CA CYS A 175 2.56 -11.43 17.04
C CYS A 175 4.05 -11.69 17.22
N VAL A 176 4.51 -12.90 16.91
CA VAL A 176 5.94 -13.22 16.97
C VAL A 176 6.72 -12.53 15.84
N THR A 177 6.14 -12.43 14.64
CA THR A 177 6.79 -11.80 13.49
C THR A 177 6.00 -10.61 12.99
N ALA A 178 6.70 -9.54 12.61
CA ALA A 178 6.13 -8.36 11.96
C ALA A 178 5.03 -7.64 12.76
N ASP A 179 5.00 -7.81 14.08
CA ASP A 179 4.05 -7.15 14.98
C ASP A 179 4.12 -5.63 14.83
N CYS A 180 2.99 -4.94 14.97
CA CYS A 180 2.92 -3.50 14.80
C CYS A 180 2.80 -2.72 16.11
N GLY A 181 2.92 -3.39 17.26
CA GLY A 181 3.03 -2.77 18.58
C GLY A 181 1.77 -2.08 19.10
N SER A 182 0.65 -2.13 18.36
CA SER A 182 -0.60 -1.46 18.74
C SER A 182 -1.35 -2.16 19.90
N GLY A 183 -0.96 -3.39 20.23
CA GLY A 183 -1.71 -4.24 21.16
C GLY A 183 -3.07 -4.70 20.62
N LYS A 184 -3.36 -4.46 19.33
CA LYS A 184 -4.65 -4.74 18.67
C LYS A 184 -4.42 -5.38 17.29
N VAL A 185 -5.48 -5.96 16.75
CA VAL A 185 -5.48 -6.44 15.35
C VAL A 185 -5.25 -5.28 14.38
N GLU A 186 -5.90 -4.14 14.58
CA GLU A 186 -5.63 -2.91 13.84
C GLU A 186 -4.26 -2.33 14.25
N CYS A 187 -3.44 -1.93 13.27
CA CYS A 187 -2.10 -1.39 13.53
C CYS A 187 -2.09 0.10 13.91
N ALA A 188 -3.18 0.83 13.63
CA ALA A 188 -3.38 2.21 14.09
C ALA A 188 -2.21 3.17 13.77
N GLY A 189 -1.60 3.02 12.59
CA GLY A 189 -0.43 3.80 12.16
C GLY A 189 0.93 3.23 12.58
N GLY A 190 0.96 2.15 13.37
CA GLY A 190 2.16 1.39 13.66
C GLY A 190 2.67 0.64 12.42
N GLY A 191 3.97 0.73 12.15
CA GLY A 191 4.65 -0.08 11.13
C GLY A 191 5.00 -1.47 11.65
N ALA A 192 5.34 -2.38 10.74
CA ALA A 192 5.87 -3.68 11.11
C ALA A 192 7.18 -3.52 11.90
N LYS A 193 7.32 -4.25 13.00
CA LYS A 193 8.60 -4.47 13.66
C LYS A 193 9.38 -5.52 12.85
N PRO A 194 10.58 -5.20 12.31
CA PRO A 194 11.41 -6.15 11.60
C PRO A 194 11.73 -7.40 12.45
N PRO A 195 11.95 -8.58 11.84
CA PRO A 195 11.91 -8.82 10.39
C PRO A 195 10.51 -8.93 9.78
N ALA A 196 10.31 -8.33 8.61
CA ALA A 196 9.05 -8.36 7.87
C ALA A 196 9.28 -8.27 6.35
N THR A 197 8.68 -9.19 5.59
CA THR A 197 8.58 -9.04 4.13
C THR A 197 7.54 -7.97 3.83
N LEU A 198 7.91 -6.95 3.06
CA LEU A 198 7.05 -5.82 2.73
C LEU A 198 6.59 -5.88 1.27
N ALA A 199 5.37 -5.43 1.02
CA ALA A 199 4.91 -4.96 -0.28
C ALA A 199 4.79 -3.44 -0.20
N GLU A 200 5.52 -2.73 -1.04
CA GLU A 200 5.61 -1.27 -1.03
C GLU A 200 4.99 -0.71 -2.31
N PHE A 201 4.29 0.41 -2.20
CA PHE A 201 3.61 1.05 -3.33
C PHE A 201 3.72 2.56 -3.24
N THR A 202 3.84 3.19 -4.40
CA THR A 202 3.55 4.61 -4.64
C THR A 202 2.71 4.71 -5.90
N LEU A 203 1.41 4.92 -5.73
CA LEU A 203 0.45 4.99 -6.84
C LEU A 203 0.40 6.39 -7.44
N ASN A 204 0.26 6.44 -8.78
CA ASN A 204 0.19 7.68 -9.55
C ASN A 204 1.38 8.63 -9.24
N GLY A 205 2.59 8.07 -9.22
CA GLY A 205 3.86 8.78 -9.03
C GLY A 205 4.34 9.46 -10.30
N ALA A 206 5.66 9.44 -10.54
CA ALA A 206 6.26 10.05 -11.72
C ALA A 206 5.63 9.52 -13.02
N GLU A 207 5.32 10.43 -13.95
CA GLU A 207 4.66 10.13 -15.24
C GLU A 207 3.31 9.40 -15.11
N GLY A 208 2.62 9.51 -13.97
CA GLY A 208 1.38 8.78 -13.72
C GLY A 208 1.57 7.27 -13.62
N LEU A 209 2.80 6.82 -13.37
CA LEU A 209 3.12 5.42 -13.09
C LEU A 209 2.95 5.12 -11.60
N ASP A 210 2.40 3.96 -11.31
CA ASP A 210 2.55 3.30 -10.02
C ASP A 210 3.94 2.69 -9.94
N PHE A 211 4.57 2.82 -8.78
CA PHE A 211 5.82 2.16 -8.40
C PHE A 211 5.51 1.14 -7.32
N TYR A 212 5.99 -0.09 -7.47
CA TYR A 212 5.75 -1.16 -6.50
C TYR A 212 6.87 -2.18 -6.49
N ASP A 213 7.00 -2.84 -5.35
CA ASP A 213 8.02 -3.84 -5.11
C ASP A 213 7.64 -4.76 -3.94
N VAL A 214 8.34 -5.89 -3.87
CA VAL A 214 8.48 -6.65 -2.63
C VAL A 214 9.88 -6.38 -2.07
N SER A 215 9.94 -6.06 -0.78
CA SER A 215 11.16 -5.63 -0.11
C SER A 215 11.52 -6.52 1.07
N LEU A 216 12.81 -6.89 1.10
CA LEU A 216 13.46 -7.65 2.17
C LEU A 216 14.50 -6.79 2.92
N VAL A 217 14.46 -5.47 2.72
CA VAL A 217 15.32 -4.50 3.43
C VAL A 217 15.09 -4.59 4.94
N ASP A 218 13.84 -4.74 5.35
CA ASP A 218 13.41 -4.99 6.73
C ASP A 218 13.41 -6.49 7.07
N GLY A 219 14.09 -7.33 6.28
CA GLY A 219 14.17 -8.78 6.48
C GLY A 219 13.00 -9.56 5.88
N TYR A 220 12.84 -10.80 6.34
CA TYR A 220 11.91 -11.77 5.79
C TYR A 220 11.16 -12.48 6.90
N ASN A 221 9.85 -12.71 6.74
CA ASN A 221 9.10 -13.61 7.61
C ASN A 221 8.28 -14.66 6.84
N LEU A 222 7.72 -14.30 5.68
CA LEU A 222 6.95 -15.22 4.84
C LEU A 222 7.01 -14.86 3.36
N PRO A 223 6.78 -15.82 2.44
CA PRO A 223 6.87 -15.56 1.01
C PRO A 223 5.73 -14.67 0.52
N MET A 224 6.02 -13.77 -0.41
CA MET A 224 5.07 -12.79 -0.94
C MET A 224 5.23 -12.60 -2.45
N LEU A 225 4.12 -12.38 -3.14
CA LEU A 225 4.08 -12.11 -4.58
C LEU A 225 3.05 -11.04 -4.90
N ILE A 226 3.45 -10.04 -5.67
CA ILE A 226 2.59 -9.01 -6.26
C ILE A 226 2.42 -9.33 -7.74
N ILE A 227 1.16 -9.39 -8.18
CA ILE A 227 0.79 -9.53 -9.60
C ILE A 227 -0.15 -8.39 -9.97
N THR A 228 0.17 -7.65 -11.02
CA THR A 228 -0.71 -6.64 -11.58
C THR A 228 -1.90 -7.29 -12.32
N LYS A 229 -3.06 -6.65 -12.31
CA LYS A 229 -4.27 -7.02 -13.07
C LYS A 229 -4.69 -5.83 -13.91
N GLY A 230 -4.73 -6.03 -15.22
CA GLY A 230 -4.78 -4.91 -16.17
C GLY A 230 -3.39 -4.33 -16.39
N GLY A 231 -3.31 -3.01 -16.45
CA GLY A 231 -2.07 -2.29 -16.74
C GLY A 231 -1.96 -1.89 -18.21
N THR A 232 -1.66 -0.62 -18.47
CA THR A 232 -1.55 -0.07 -19.84
C THR A 232 -0.11 0.28 -20.24
N ARG A 233 0.76 0.63 -19.27
CA ARG A 233 2.18 0.99 -19.47
C ARG A 233 3.00 0.64 -18.22
N GLY A 234 4.34 0.74 -18.29
CA GLY A 234 5.27 0.46 -17.17
C GLY A 234 5.78 -0.99 -17.07
N GLY A 235 5.43 -1.85 -18.03
CA GLY A 235 5.84 -3.26 -18.03
C GLY A 235 5.00 -4.17 -17.13
N CYS A 236 4.48 -3.64 -16.01
CA CYS A 236 3.47 -4.32 -15.17
C CYS A 236 3.87 -5.73 -14.71
N SER A 237 5.16 -5.92 -14.53
CA SER A 237 5.82 -7.18 -14.21
C SER A 237 5.54 -7.61 -12.77
N ALA A 238 5.42 -8.91 -12.52
CA ALA A 238 5.29 -9.42 -11.15
C ALA A 238 6.54 -9.13 -10.29
N THR A 239 6.43 -9.13 -8.97
CA THR A 239 7.57 -9.00 -8.05
C THR A 239 7.31 -9.80 -6.80
N GLY A 240 8.34 -10.34 -6.18
CA GLY A 240 8.15 -11.18 -5.02
C GLY A 240 9.34 -12.02 -4.60
N CYS A 241 9.13 -12.67 -3.47
CA CYS A 241 10.00 -13.68 -2.90
C CYS A 241 9.15 -14.92 -2.62
N LEU A 242 9.25 -15.94 -3.49
CA LEU A 242 8.36 -17.11 -3.44
C LEU A 242 8.97 -18.30 -2.68
N VAL A 243 10.26 -18.21 -2.35
CA VAL A 243 10.99 -19.25 -1.61
C VAL A 243 10.79 -19.03 -0.11
N ASP A 244 10.72 -20.12 0.65
CA ASP A 244 10.79 -20.07 2.10
C ASP A 244 12.26 -19.89 2.55
N LEU A 245 12.60 -18.69 3.00
CA LEU A 245 13.96 -18.35 3.42
C LEU A 245 14.26 -18.75 4.87
N ASN A 246 13.23 -19.11 5.66
CA ASN A 246 13.40 -19.35 7.09
C ASN A 246 14.29 -20.57 7.37
N GLY A 247 14.18 -21.63 6.56
CA GLY A 247 15.02 -22.83 6.69
C GLY A 247 16.48 -22.62 6.25
N GLY A 248 16.71 -21.70 5.32
CA GLY A 248 18.05 -21.37 4.78
C GLY A 248 18.67 -20.11 5.36
N CYS A 249 18.01 -19.46 6.32
CA CYS A 249 18.46 -18.19 6.89
C CYS A 249 19.84 -18.37 7.56
N PRO A 250 20.83 -17.52 7.25
CA PRO A 250 22.13 -17.53 7.92
C PRO A 250 21.99 -17.47 9.44
N ALA A 251 22.87 -18.17 10.16
CA ALA A 251 22.75 -18.32 11.61
C ALA A 251 22.67 -16.96 12.34
N ASP A 252 23.48 -15.99 11.91
CA ASP A 252 23.57 -14.65 12.51
C ASP A 252 22.32 -13.78 12.25
N LEU A 253 21.47 -14.17 11.28
CA LEU A 253 20.25 -13.46 10.91
C LEU A 253 18.98 -14.15 11.43
N ARG A 254 19.12 -15.33 12.04
CA ARG A 254 18.00 -16.21 12.34
C ARG A 254 17.18 -15.73 13.53
N VAL A 255 15.85 -15.69 13.39
CA VAL A 255 14.93 -15.52 14.52
C VAL A 255 14.43 -16.89 14.97
N ALA A 256 14.95 -17.37 16.08
CA ALA A 256 14.53 -18.64 16.67
C ALA A 256 13.15 -18.52 17.35
N ARG A 257 12.42 -19.63 17.41
CA ARG A 257 11.21 -19.74 18.25
C ARG A 257 11.62 -19.78 19.72
N VAL A 258 10.80 -19.18 20.60
CA VAL A 258 11.04 -19.04 22.06
C VAL A 258 11.43 -20.35 22.76
N ASN A 259 10.99 -21.51 22.25
CA ASN A 259 11.26 -22.82 22.88
C ASN A 259 12.41 -23.61 22.24
N GLY A 260 13.16 -23.06 21.27
CA GLY A 260 14.35 -23.69 20.67
C GLY A 260 14.10 -24.94 19.82
N THR A 261 12.94 -25.60 19.93
CA THR A 261 12.60 -26.87 19.26
C THR A 261 11.96 -26.68 17.88
N GLY A 262 12.34 -25.64 17.13
CA GLY A 262 11.79 -25.38 15.80
C GLY A 262 12.76 -24.59 14.93
N GLY A 263 12.60 -24.72 13.60
CA GLY A 263 13.33 -23.92 12.62
C GLY A 263 13.06 -22.42 12.79
N SER A 264 13.82 -21.60 12.05
CA SER A 264 13.63 -20.15 12.08
C SER A 264 12.17 -19.77 11.80
N VAL A 265 11.67 -18.73 12.47
CA VAL A 265 10.35 -18.17 12.16
C VAL A 265 10.42 -16.92 11.28
N ALA A 266 11.61 -16.30 11.20
CA ALA A 266 11.89 -15.15 10.37
C ALA A 266 13.42 -15.00 10.14
N CYS A 267 13.83 -14.19 9.17
CA CYS A 267 15.21 -13.89 8.86
C CYS A 267 15.44 -12.37 8.88
N ARG A 268 16.27 -11.88 9.79
CA ARG A 268 16.68 -10.47 9.85
C ARG A 268 17.43 -10.08 8.59
N SER A 269 17.31 -8.82 8.17
CA SER A 269 18.32 -8.25 7.27
C SER A 269 19.59 -7.96 8.06
N ALA A 270 20.70 -7.71 7.37
CA ALA A 270 21.95 -7.33 8.03
C ALA A 270 21.84 -5.98 8.76
N CYS A 271 21.06 -5.04 8.24
CA CYS A 271 20.81 -3.77 8.93
C CYS A 271 20.13 -4.03 10.29
N GLU A 272 19.08 -4.85 10.32
CA GLU A 272 18.39 -5.17 11.58
C GLU A 272 19.18 -6.10 12.51
N ALA A 273 20.09 -6.90 11.98
CA ALA A 273 20.92 -7.77 12.84
C ALA A 273 22.06 -6.99 13.51
N PHE A 274 22.68 -6.04 12.79
CA PHE A 274 23.96 -5.47 13.19
C PHE A 274 23.94 -3.94 13.41
N GLY A 275 22.98 -3.22 12.84
CA GLY A 275 22.92 -1.75 12.92
C GLY A 275 24.08 -1.02 12.23
N ASP A 276 24.91 -1.74 11.48
CA ASP A 276 26.09 -1.17 10.82
C ASP A 276 25.65 -0.24 9.66
N PRO A 277 26.15 1.01 9.60
CA PRO A 277 25.82 1.95 8.53
C PRO A 277 26.03 1.41 7.12
N ARG A 278 26.97 0.46 6.92
CA ARG A 278 27.21 -0.22 5.65
C ARG A 278 26.06 -1.12 5.21
N TYR A 279 25.33 -1.70 6.15
CA TYR A 279 24.17 -2.54 5.86
C TYR A 279 22.87 -1.74 5.83
N CYS A 280 22.81 -0.66 6.62
CA CYS A 280 21.66 0.23 6.69
C CYS A 280 21.67 1.33 5.62
N CYS A 281 22.76 1.46 4.87
CA CYS A 281 22.97 2.54 3.91
C CYS A 281 22.72 3.93 4.53
N SER A 282 23.35 4.17 5.68
CA SER A 282 23.25 5.42 6.44
C SER A 282 24.62 6.08 6.58
N GLU A 283 24.62 7.32 7.07
CA GLU A 283 25.85 8.08 7.32
C GLU A 283 26.76 8.16 6.07
N ALA A 284 28.02 7.73 6.15
CA ALA A 284 28.94 7.71 5.02
C ALA A 284 28.48 6.82 3.85
N TYR A 285 27.51 5.93 4.09
CA TYR A 285 26.94 4.98 3.15
C TYR A 285 25.54 5.42 2.67
N SER A 286 25.17 6.70 2.81
CA SER A 286 23.83 7.19 2.46
C SER A 286 23.61 7.50 0.98
N THR A 287 24.41 6.93 0.07
CA THR A 287 24.20 7.07 -1.38
C THR A 287 24.37 5.72 -2.08
N PRO A 288 23.76 5.52 -3.26
CA PRO A 288 23.95 4.30 -4.04
C PRO A 288 25.42 4.01 -4.40
N ASP A 289 26.24 5.04 -4.55
CA ASP A 289 27.66 4.90 -4.90
C ASP A 289 28.51 4.44 -3.71
N THR A 290 28.09 4.77 -2.49
CA THR A 290 28.84 4.41 -1.27
C THR A 290 28.32 3.14 -0.62
N CYS A 291 27.03 2.79 -0.73
CA CYS A 291 26.47 1.56 -0.16
C CYS A 291 26.33 0.44 -1.19
N SER A 292 27.28 -0.50 -1.16
CA SER A 292 27.33 -1.66 -2.05
C SER A 292 26.61 -2.89 -1.46
N PRO A 293 26.16 -3.85 -2.30
CA PRO A 293 25.61 -5.11 -1.82
C PRO A 293 26.58 -5.89 -0.91
N SER A 294 26.08 -6.46 0.19
CA SER A 294 26.85 -7.29 1.10
C SER A 294 26.61 -8.78 0.85
N VAL A 295 27.41 -9.64 1.48
CA VAL A 295 27.17 -11.10 1.47
C VAL A 295 25.77 -11.47 1.97
N TYR A 296 25.24 -10.71 2.93
CA TYR A 296 23.90 -10.92 3.47
C TYR A 296 22.80 -10.47 2.50
N SER A 297 22.93 -9.31 1.86
CA SER A 297 21.94 -8.89 0.85
C SER A 297 21.98 -9.79 -0.38
N GLN A 298 23.16 -10.28 -0.77
CA GLN A 298 23.29 -11.26 -1.85
C GLN A 298 22.60 -12.59 -1.56
N PHE A 299 22.55 -13.04 -0.29
CA PHE A 299 21.74 -14.21 0.10
C PHE A 299 20.26 -14.01 -0.26
N PHE A 300 19.67 -12.88 0.16
CA PHE A 300 18.28 -12.53 -0.17
C PHE A 300 18.08 -12.40 -1.67
N LYS A 301 19.02 -11.72 -2.36
CA LYS A 301 18.92 -11.48 -3.80
C LYS A 301 19.00 -12.76 -4.62
N HIS A 302 19.88 -13.67 -4.24
CA HIS A 302 20.03 -14.95 -4.93
C HIS A 302 18.77 -15.81 -4.81
N ALA A 303 18.11 -15.77 -3.65
CA ALA A 303 16.87 -16.50 -3.44
C ALA A 303 15.67 -15.84 -4.13
N CYS A 304 15.62 -14.50 -4.10
CA CYS A 304 14.50 -13.69 -4.55
C CYS A 304 14.97 -12.56 -5.48
N PRO A 305 15.31 -12.87 -6.76
CA PRO A 305 15.96 -11.92 -7.67
C PRO A 305 15.12 -10.69 -8.02
N ARG A 306 13.79 -10.79 -7.88
CA ARG A 306 12.82 -9.73 -8.20
C ARG A 306 12.32 -8.98 -6.96
N ALA A 307 12.97 -9.15 -5.80
CA ALA A 307 12.70 -8.39 -4.58
C ALA A 307 13.91 -7.50 -4.23
N TYR A 308 13.66 -6.41 -3.53
CA TYR A 308 14.71 -5.60 -2.92
C TYR A 308 15.43 -6.41 -1.86
N SER A 309 16.76 -6.44 -1.93
CA SER A 309 17.61 -7.14 -0.96
C SER A 309 18.36 -6.21 0.01
N TYR A 310 18.46 -4.93 -0.34
CA TYR A 310 19.03 -3.84 0.47
C TYR A 310 18.54 -2.48 -0.08
N ALA A 311 18.84 -1.37 0.59
CA ALA A 311 18.18 -0.08 0.34
C ALA A 311 18.35 0.50 -1.08
N TYR A 312 19.45 0.22 -1.79
CA TYR A 312 19.72 0.77 -3.13
C TYR A 312 19.67 -0.29 -4.26
N ASP A 313 18.84 -1.32 -4.10
CA ASP A 313 18.62 -2.39 -5.08
C ASP A 313 17.61 -2.00 -6.19
N ASP A 314 17.55 -0.72 -6.58
CA ASP A 314 16.51 -0.19 -7.48
C ASP A 314 16.52 -0.83 -8.87
N LYS A 315 17.72 -1.04 -9.43
CA LYS A 315 17.92 -1.44 -10.83
C LYS A 315 17.20 -2.74 -11.20
N THR A 316 16.93 -3.61 -10.24
CA THR A 316 16.36 -4.94 -10.47
C THR A 316 15.09 -5.21 -9.66
N SER A 317 14.68 -4.26 -8.83
CA SER A 317 13.66 -4.48 -7.81
C SER A 317 12.51 -3.46 -7.85
N THR A 318 12.66 -2.35 -8.56
CA THR A 318 11.57 -1.41 -8.81
C THR A 318 10.75 -1.83 -10.02
N TYR A 319 9.45 -1.99 -9.83
CA TYR A 319 8.51 -2.29 -10.90
C TYR A 319 7.53 -1.15 -11.07
N THR A 320 7.14 -0.91 -12.31
CA THR A 320 6.14 0.11 -12.63
C THR A 320 4.93 -0.47 -13.34
N CYS A 321 3.82 0.23 -13.26
CA CYS A 321 2.62 -0.04 -14.03
C CYS A 321 1.74 1.22 -14.08
N ALA A 322 0.81 1.35 -15.01
CA ALA A 322 -0.24 2.37 -14.93
C ALA A 322 -1.62 1.75 -15.08
N SER A 323 -2.59 2.30 -14.37
CA SER A 323 -4.00 1.89 -14.45
C SER A 323 -4.19 0.40 -14.18
N ALA A 324 -3.61 -0.09 -13.07
CA ALA A 324 -3.69 -1.49 -12.67
C ALA A 324 -4.34 -1.68 -11.30
N ASN A 325 -4.92 -2.87 -11.14
CA ASN A 325 -5.25 -3.43 -9.84
C ASN A 325 -4.13 -4.39 -9.42
N TYR A 326 -4.02 -4.71 -8.13
CA TYR A 326 -2.92 -5.51 -7.60
C TYR A 326 -3.43 -6.70 -6.81
N LEU A 327 -2.86 -7.86 -7.09
CA LEU A 327 -3.07 -9.11 -6.37
C LEU A 327 -1.82 -9.38 -5.52
N ILE A 328 -1.97 -9.26 -4.21
CA ILE A 328 -0.91 -9.55 -3.23
C ILE A 328 -1.19 -10.93 -2.63
N ILE A 329 -0.29 -11.88 -2.87
CA ILE A 329 -0.42 -13.27 -2.47
C ILE A 329 0.62 -13.58 -1.41
N PHE A 330 0.17 -14.00 -0.23
CA PHE A 330 1.02 -14.51 0.83
C PHE A 330 1.15 -16.03 0.71
N CYS A 331 2.37 -16.56 0.87
CA CYS A 331 2.74 -17.95 0.61
C CYS A 331 2.29 -18.50 -0.76
N PRO A 332 2.63 -17.84 -1.88
CA PRO A 332 2.32 -18.34 -3.22
C PRO A 332 2.85 -19.77 -3.42
N LEU A 333 2.07 -20.62 -4.09
CA LEU A 333 2.53 -21.98 -4.39
C LEU A 333 3.68 -21.94 -5.42
N PRO A 334 4.77 -22.70 -5.20
CA PRO A 334 5.91 -22.74 -6.11
C PRO A 334 5.56 -23.27 -7.51
N TYR A 335 4.42 -23.94 -7.66
CA TYR A 335 3.96 -24.58 -8.91
C TYR A 335 3.10 -23.69 -9.82
N THR A 336 2.67 -22.52 -9.37
CA THR A 336 1.78 -21.65 -10.17
C THR A 336 2.50 -20.58 -10.97
N SER A 337 3.79 -20.33 -10.71
CA SER A 337 4.56 -19.25 -11.34
C SER A 337 4.73 -19.48 -12.84
N GLN A 338 5.13 -20.67 -13.30
CA GLN A 338 5.32 -20.91 -14.74
C GLN A 338 4.03 -20.96 -15.55
N LYS A 339 2.89 -21.39 -14.97
CA LYS A 339 1.62 -21.50 -15.72
C LYS A 339 0.79 -20.20 -15.69
N LEU A 340 0.83 -19.43 -14.59
CA LEU A 340 0.21 -18.10 -14.54
C LEU A 340 1.02 -17.03 -15.28
N LEU A 341 2.35 -17.17 -15.34
CA LEU A 341 3.23 -16.24 -16.07
C LEU A 341 3.52 -16.73 -17.48
N GLY A 342 3.52 -18.04 -17.76
CA GLY A 342 3.64 -18.54 -19.13
C GLY A 342 2.48 -18.10 -20.04
N ALA A 343 1.32 -17.81 -19.47
CA ALA A 343 0.17 -17.22 -20.17
C ALA A 343 0.28 -15.69 -20.35
N ARG A 344 1.20 -15.03 -19.66
CA ARG A 344 1.40 -13.58 -19.69
C ARG A 344 2.88 -13.34 -19.98
N LYS A 345 3.27 -13.10 -21.24
CA LYS A 345 4.61 -12.61 -21.58
C LYS A 345 4.91 -11.36 -20.74
N ASP A 346 5.45 -11.52 -19.53
CA ASP A 346 5.86 -10.41 -18.69
C ASP A 346 7.24 -9.99 -19.17
N GLY A 347 7.41 -8.72 -19.50
CA GLY A 347 8.67 -8.18 -20.05
C GLY A 347 9.81 -8.11 -19.04
N ALA A 348 9.79 -8.93 -17.99
CA ALA A 348 10.76 -8.91 -16.91
C ALA A 348 12.05 -9.63 -17.33
N GLN A 349 13.19 -8.98 -17.06
CA GLN A 349 14.51 -9.49 -17.42
C GLN A 349 15.00 -10.60 -16.47
N LEU A 350 14.58 -10.60 -15.21
CA LEU A 350 14.98 -11.58 -14.20
C LEU A 350 13.89 -12.64 -13.93
N PRO A 351 14.28 -13.86 -13.52
CA PRO A 351 13.32 -14.85 -13.05
C PRO A 351 12.76 -14.46 -11.67
N LEU A 352 11.48 -14.78 -11.39
CA LEU A 352 10.90 -14.59 -10.05
C LEU A 352 11.56 -15.44 -8.97
N VAL A 353 12.09 -16.59 -9.35
CA VAL A 353 12.74 -17.50 -8.43
C VAL A 353 13.97 -18.08 -9.11
N ASN A 354 15.06 -18.12 -8.37
CA ASN A 354 16.23 -18.86 -8.79
C ASN A 354 15.97 -20.37 -8.65
N LYS A 355 16.07 -21.11 -9.76
CA LYS A 355 15.73 -22.54 -9.84
C LYS A 355 16.53 -23.41 -8.86
N THR A 356 17.79 -23.04 -8.58
CA THR A 356 18.65 -23.78 -7.65
C THR A 356 18.11 -23.72 -6.21
N MET A 357 17.48 -22.62 -5.82
CA MET A 357 16.96 -22.41 -4.46
C MET A 357 15.63 -23.13 -4.21
N MET A 358 14.87 -23.50 -5.26
CA MET A 358 13.64 -24.30 -5.09
C MET A 358 13.91 -25.72 -4.56
N TYR A 359 15.07 -26.30 -4.86
CA TYR A 359 15.42 -27.66 -4.44
C TYR A 359 15.82 -27.74 -2.96
N LEU A 360 16.43 -26.69 -2.42
CA LEU A 360 16.87 -26.64 -1.02
C LEU A 360 15.70 -26.60 -0.03
N SER A 361 14.63 -25.86 -0.33
CA SER A 361 13.43 -25.82 0.52
C SER A 361 12.68 -27.16 0.59
N ARG A 362 12.83 -28.04 -0.43
CA ARG A 362 12.15 -29.34 -0.48
C ARG A 362 12.85 -30.41 0.38
N GLN A 363 14.16 -30.31 0.60
CA GLN A 363 14.88 -31.27 1.44
C GLN A 363 14.66 -31.03 2.95
N GLN A 364 14.39 -29.79 3.37
CA GLN A 364 14.19 -29.48 4.79
C GLN A 364 12.76 -29.69 5.30
N SER A 365 11.75 -29.79 4.41
CA SER A 365 10.34 -29.95 4.77
C SER A 365 9.87 -31.42 4.83
N GLY A 366 10.76 -32.39 4.58
CA GLY A 366 10.47 -33.83 4.55
C GLY A 366 10.93 -34.65 5.78
N GLY A 367 11.14 -34.01 6.93
CA GLY A 367 11.57 -34.70 8.15
C GLY A 367 10.43 -35.34 8.94
N SER A 368 9.91 -36.48 8.49
CA SER A 368 9.30 -37.45 9.41
C SER A 368 9.46 -38.88 8.92
N SER A 369 10.16 -39.66 9.76
CA SER A 369 10.04 -41.10 9.99
C SER A 369 10.13 -42.03 8.78
N SER A 370 11.31 -42.61 8.56
CA SER A 370 11.38 -44.03 8.20
C SER A 370 12.41 -44.72 9.09
N THR A 371 11.88 -45.63 9.88
CA THR A 371 12.59 -46.65 10.64
C THR A 371 13.35 -47.58 9.69
N GLY A 372 14.61 -47.84 10.02
CA GLY A 372 15.34 -49.08 9.76
C GLY A 372 15.42 -49.60 8.33
N LEU A 373 16.61 -49.49 7.73
CA LEU A 373 17.30 -50.63 7.13
C LEU A 373 18.79 -50.30 7.06
N ILE A 374 19.55 -50.95 7.94
CA ILE A 374 21.02 -50.98 7.90
C ILE A 374 21.40 -51.77 6.65
N GLN A 375 22.04 -51.11 5.68
CA GLN A 375 22.75 -51.80 4.61
C GLN A 375 24.23 -51.51 4.76
N THR A 376 24.91 -52.41 5.47
CA THR A 376 26.36 -52.51 5.55
C THR A 376 26.92 -52.77 4.15
N GLN A 377 27.68 -51.84 3.58
CA GLN A 377 28.55 -52.13 2.45
C GLN A 377 29.97 -52.40 2.95
N SER A 378 30.34 -53.68 2.88
CA SER A 378 31.66 -54.24 3.12
C SER A 378 32.62 -53.87 1.98
N ILE A 379 33.74 -53.23 2.33
CA ILE A 379 34.88 -52.96 1.44
C ILE A 379 35.81 -54.19 1.46
N PRO A 380 36.14 -54.84 0.32
CA PRO A 380 37.20 -55.83 0.30
C PRO A 380 38.55 -55.13 0.14
N VAL A 381 39.36 -55.18 1.21
CA VAL A 381 40.80 -54.86 1.18
C VAL A 381 41.51 -56.07 0.58
N LEU A 382 42.10 -55.92 -0.61
CA LEU A 382 43.02 -56.92 -1.17
C LEU A 382 44.46 -56.43 -0.99
N LEU A 383 45.17 -57.06 -0.05
CA LEU A 383 46.62 -56.98 0.08
C LEU A 383 47.28 -57.60 -1.15
N MET A 384 48.28 -56.91 -1.72
CA MET A 384 49.38 -57.54 -2.44
C MET A 384 50.70 -57.01 -1.88
N VAL A 385 51.47 -57.95 -1.34
CA VAL A 385 52.76 -57.78 -0.67
C VAL A 385 53.86 -58.29 -1.62
N ALA A 386 55.01 -57.59 -1.63
CA ALA A 386 56.36 -58.08 -1.95
C ALA A 386 56.67 -58.40 -3.45
N PHE A 387 57.86 -58.20 -4.02
CA PHE A 387 59.21 -57.83 -3.56
C PHE A 387 60.10 -57.63 -4.82
N SER A 388 61.21 -56.88 -4.71
CA SER A 388 62.48 -57.02 -5.48
C SER A 388 62.48 -56.79 -7.01
N LEU A 389 63.46 -56.20 -7.71
CA LEU A 389 64.89 -55.93 -7.47
C LEU A 389 65.45 -55.12 -8.69
N PHE A 390 66.57 -54.42 -8.46
CA PHE A 390 67.62 -53.98 -9.42
C PHE A 390 67.46 -52.69 -10.28
N CYS A 391 68.34 -51.73 -9.93
CA CYS A 391 69.11 -50.74 -10.75
C CYS A 391 69.69 -51.34 -12.06
N PRO A 392 70.40 -50.61 -12.96
CA PRO A 392 70.87 -49.20 -12.96
C PRO A 392 70.48 -48.45 -14.27
N LEU A 393 70.82 -47.19 -14.57
CA LEU A 393 72.02 -46.35 -14.38
C LEU A 393 71.62 -44.88 -14.56
#